data_AF-A0AAW4PN47-F1
#
_entry.id   AF-A0AAW4PN47-F1
#
_cell.length_a   1.000
_cell.length_b   1.000
_cell.length_c   1.000
_cell.angle_alpha   90.00
_cell.angle_beta   90.00
_cell.angle_gamma   90.00
#
_symmetry.space_group_name_H-M   'P 1'
#
loop_
_entity.id
_entity.type
_entity.pdbx_description
1 polymer ?
#
loop_
_entity_poly.entity_id
_entity_poly.type
_entity_poly.pdbx_seq_one_letter_code
_entity_poly.pdbx_strand_id
1 'polypeptide(L)'
;MTQRKSASWMNQVDERIMEWIRENGFASPGILARERGFSVSSGHIRDRCKWLQYAGLVAPIGGDLYDLTTEGILYLKGELDARHCPRPTPSKVFEDRYATPPGWIESGVTFRVRL
;
A
#
# COMPACT_ATOMS: atom_id res chain seq x y z
N MET A 1 -23.16 10.74 -1.12
CA MET A 1 -21.68 10.69 -1.02
C MET A 1 -21.12 11.26 -2.30
N THR A 2 -20.10 12.13 -2.21
CA THR A 2 -19.40 12.67 -3.39
C THR A 2 -18.57 11.56 -4.05
N GLN A 3 -18.44 11.60 -5.38
CA GLN A 3 -17.64 10.62 -6.12
C GLN A 3 -16.16 10.68 -5.67
N ARG A 4 -15.59 9.54 -5.29
CA ARG A 4 -14.17 9.41 -4.95
C ARG A 4 -13.31 9.62 -6.20
N LYS A 5 -12.16 10.24 -6.01
CA LYS A 5 -11.24 10.64 -7.08
C LYS A 5 -9.99 9.76 -7.03
N SER A 6 -10.15 8.49 -7.42
CA SER A 6 -9.10 7.47 -7.38
C SER A 6 -7.98 7.78 -8.40
N ALA A 7 -6.74 7.47 -8.04
CA ALA A 7 -5.60 7.57 -8.94
C ALA A 7 -5.36 6.27 -9.71
N SER A 8 -4.66 6.34 -10.85
CA SER A 8 -4.41 5.17 -11.71
C SER A 8 -3.58 4.04 -11.07
N TRP A 9 -2.92 4.31 -9.94
CA TRP A 9 -2.14 3.32 -9.19
C TRP A 9 -2.97 2.59 -8.12
N MET A 10 -4.17 3.10 -7.83
CA MET A 10 -5.07 2.53 -6.83
C MET A 10 -5.84 1.34 -7.40
N ASN A 11 -6.21 0.41 -6.53
CA ASN A 11 -7.10 -0.69 -6.84
C ASN A 11 -8.25 -0.78 -5.81
N GLN A 12 -9.22 -1.67 -6.06
CA GLN A 12 -10.38 -1.82 -5.18
C GLN A 12 -10.00 -2.24 -3.75
N VAL A 13 -8.92 -3.01 -3.59
CA VAL A 13 -8.44 -3.46 -2.27
C VAL A 13 -8.02 -2.27 -1.41
N ASP A 14 -7.42 -1.24 -2.00
CA ASP A 14 -7.01 -0.03 -1.28
C ASP A 14 -8.19 0.68 -0.61
N GLU A 15 -9.29 0.84 -1.35
CA GLU A 15 -10.48 1.48 -0.81
C GLU A 15 -11.11 0.63 0.29
N ARG A 16 -11.18 -0.69 0.10
CA ARG A 16 -11.67 -1.62 1.12
C ARG A 16 -10.83 -1.56 2.40
N ILE A 17 -9.50 -1.45 2.30
CA ILE A 17 -8.61 -1.26 3.47
C ILE A 17 -9.01 0.01 4.22
N MET A 18 -9.10 1.14 3.50
CA MET A 18 -9.43 2.43 4.12
C MET A 18 -10.83 2.46 4.73
N GLU A 19 -11.81 1.83 4.08
CA GLU A 19 -13.18 1.71 4.61
C GLU A 19 -13.23 0.83 5.86
N TRP A 20 -12.51 -0.30 5.86
CA TRP A 20 -12.39 -1.12 7.06
C TRP A 20 -11.83 -0.32 8.22
N ILE A 21 -10.73 0.41 8.00
CA ILE A 21 -10.11 1.25 9.03
C ILE A 21 -11.10 2.32 9.51
N ARG A 22 -11.85 2.95 8.60
CA ARG A 22 -12.88 3.93 8.97
C ARG A 22 -13.94 3.34 9.91
N GLU A 23 -14.36 2.12 9.66
CA GLU A 23 -15.44 1.46 10.40
C GLU A 23 -14.96 0.81 11.71
N ASN A 24 -13.72 0.31 11.74
CA ASN A 24 -13.19 -0.53 12.82
C ASN A 24 -12.02 0.10 13.59
N GLY A 25 -11.53 1.27 13.16
CA GLY A 25 -10.44 2.02 13.78
C GLY A 25 -9.05 1.68 13.25
N PHE A 26 -8.71 0.41 13.07
CA PHE A 26 -7.41 0.01 12.54
C PHE A 26 -7.49 -1.25 11.67
N ALA A 27 -6.43 -1.49 10.91
CA ALA A 27 -6.25 -2.71 10.15
C ALA A 27 -4.84 -3.27 10.30
N SER A 28 -4.72 -4.60 10.30
CA SER A 28 -3.48 -5.28 9.96
C SER A 28 -3.70 -6.22 8.77
N PRO A 29 -2.66 -6.51 7.97
CA PRO A 29 -2.78 -7.45 6.86
C PRO A 29 -3.28 -8.84 7.28
N GLY A 30 -2.92 -9.29 8.48
CA GLY A 30 -3.37 -10.57 9.03
C GLY A 30 -4.85 -10.59 9.41
N ILE A 31 -5.37 -9.48 9.95
CA ILE A 31 -6.81 -9.34 10.26
C ILE A 31 -7.60 -9.32 8.95
N LEU A 32 -7.22 -8.46 8.01
CA LEU A 32 -7.95 -8.28 6.75
C LEU A 32 -7.97 -9.55 5.90
N ALA A 33 -6.88 -10.31 5.84
CA ALA A 33 -6.84 -11.55 5.04
C ALA A 33 -7.80 -12.65 5.54
N ARG A 34 -8.32 -12.53 6.77
CA ARG A 34 -9.28 -13.48 7.36
C ARG A 34 -10.72 -13.00 7.22
N GLU A 35 -10.91 -11.75 6.78
CA GLU A 35 -12.21 -11.12 6.63
C GLU A 35 -12.86 -11.54 5.31
N ARG A 36 -14.16 -11.80 5.33
CA ARG A 36 -14.90 -12.26 4.13
C ARG A 36 -14.89 -11.24 2.99
N GLY A 37 -14.70 -9.96 3.32
CA GLY A 37 -14.61 -8.86 2.36
C GLY A 37 -13.29 -8.78 1.58
N PHE A 38 -12.29 -9.61 1.92
CA PHE A 38 -10.98 -9.60 1.27
C PHE A 38 -10.66 -10.97 0.67
N SER A 39 -10.54 -11.04 -0.66
CA SER A 39 -10.22 -12.26 -1.42
C SER A 39 -8.75 -12.33 -1.85
N VAL A 40 -7.86 -11.59 -1.19
CA VAL A 40 -6.42 -11.49 -1.53
C VAL A 40 -5.54 -11.95 -0.36
N SER A 41 -4.31 -12.35 -0.66
CA SER A 41 -3.37 -12.82 0.36
C SER A 41 -2.96 -11.71 1.33
N SER A 42 -2.61 -12.08 2.56
CA SER A 42 -2.07 -11.14 3.56
C SER A 42 -0.81 -10.42 3.07
N GLY A 43 0.02 -11.08 2.25
CA GLY A 43 1.17 -10.47 1.59
C GLY A 43 0.75 -9.37 0.61
N HIS A 44 -0.26 -9.60 -0.21
CA HIS A 44 -0.79 -8.57 -1.11
C HIS A 44 -1.38 -7.39 -0.34
N ILE A 45 -2.12 -7.65 0.74
CA ILE A 45 -2.68 -6.58 1.60
C ILE A 45 -1.55 -5.76 2.24
N ARG A 46 -0.50 -6.41 2.74
CA ARG A 46 0.69 -5.74 3.31
C ARG A 46 1.33 -4.81 2.28
N ASP A 47 1.45 -5.27 1.04
CA ASP A 47 1.97 -4.49 -0.06
C ASP A 47 1.10 -3.25 -0.31
N ARG A 48 -0.23 -3.41 -0.34
CA ARG A 48 -1.17 -2.29 -0.49
C ARG A 48 -1.13 -1.30 0.66
N CYS A 49 -1.03 -1.76 1.91
CA CYS A 49 -0.86 -0.86 3.06
C CYS A 49 0.41 0.00 2.93
N LYS A 50 1.54 -0.57 2.50
CA LYS A 50 2.77 0.19 2.23
C LYS A 50 2.58 1.21 1.11
N TRP A 51 1.83 0.89 0.05
CA TRP A 51 1.53 1.83 -1.05
C TRP A 51 0.67 3.00 -0.57
N LEU A 52 -0.40 2.71 0.17
CA LEU A 52 -1.27 3.72 0.78
C LEU A 52 -0.50 4.61 1.77
N GLN A 53 0.41 4.01 2.54
CA GLN A 53 1.29 4.73 3.45
C GLN A 53 2.20 5.70 2.70
N TYR A 54 2.85 5.24 1.62
CA TYR A 54 3.67 6.11 0.78
C TYR A 54 2.87 7.29 0.21
N ALA A 55 1.62 7.05 -0.19
CA ALA A 55 0.72 8.09 -0.69
C ALA A 55 0.16 9.00 0.42
N GLY A 56 0.44 8.71 1.69
CA GLY A 56 -0.01 9.50 2.84
C GLY A 56 -1.49 9.29 3.20
N LEU A 57 -2.13 8.22 2.74
CA LEU A 57 -3.56 7.94 2.99
C LEU A 57 -3.82 7.10 4.25
N VAL A 58 -2.81 6.34 4.68
CA VAL A 58 -2.80 5.60 5.94
C VAL A 58 -1.45 5.80 6.63
N ALA A 59 -1.40 5.58 7.94
CA ALA A 59 -0.17 5.66 8.72
C ALA A 59 -0.04 4.45 9.65
N PRO A 60 1.19 3.94 9.90
CA PRO A 60 1.41 2.90 10.88
C PRO A 60 1.22 3.46 12.29
N ILE A 61 0.50 2.71 13.13
CA ILE A 61 0.30 3.06 14.55
C ILE A 61 1.05 2.11 15.50
N GLY A 62 1.61 1.02 14.98
CA GLY A 62 2.46 0.09 15.72
C GLY A 62 2.50 -1.30 15.08
N GLY A 63 3.67 -1.91 15.01
CA GLY A 63 3.83 -3.22 14.34
C GLY A 63 3.36 -3.18 12.89
N ASP A 64 2.39 -4.02 12.52
CA ASP A 64 1.75 -4.01 11.20
C ASP A 64 0.31 -3.45 11.22
N LEU A 65 -0.02 -2.65 12.24
CA LEU A 65 -1.29 -1.93 12.36
C LEU A 65 -1.23 -0.57 11.67
N TYR A 66 -2.28 -0.25 10.93
CA TYR A 66 -2.47 1.00 10.20
C TYR A 66 -3.78 1.68 10.59
N ASP A 67 -3.75 3.01 10.65
CA ASP A 67 -4.90 3.90 10.81
C ASP A 67 -4.99 4.89 9.63
N LEU A 68 -6.12 5.54 9.45
CA LEU A 68 -6.36 6.55 8.43
C LEU A 68 -5.68 7.87 8.81
N THR A 69 -5.06 8.51 7.82
CA THR A 69 -4.64 9.90 7.94
C THR A 69 -5.81 10.85 7.70
N THR A 70 -5.60 12.14 7.93
CA THR A 70 -6.56 13.18 7.52
C THR A 70 -6.82 13.12 6.01
N GLU A 71 -5.80 12.90 5.19
CA GLU A 71 -5.90 12.78 3.74
C GLU A 71 -6.72 11.55 3.34
N GLY A 72 -6.51 10.40 3.99
CA GLY A 72 -7.33 9.20 3.78
C GLY A 72 -8.81 9.44 4.11
N ILE A 73 -9.08 10.18 5.19
CA ILE A 73 -10.43 10.60 5.57
C ILE A 73 -11.07 11.47 4.49
N LEU A 74 -10.34 12.47 3.98
CA LEU A 74 -10.81 13.37 2.92
C LEU A 74 -11.02 12.63 1.59
N TYR A 75 -10.14 11.68 1.27
CA TYR A 75 -10.29 10.82 0.11
C TYR A 75 -11.59 10.02 0.15
N LEU A 76 -11.88 9.35 1.27
CA LEU A 76 -13.11 8.56 1.42
C LEU A 76 -14.39 9.41 1.32
N LYS A 77 -14.30 10.70 1.70
CA LYS A 77 -15.40 11.68 1.56
C LYS A 77 -15.55 12.25 0.13
N GLY A 78 -14.58 11.98 -0.77
CA GLY A 78 -14.53 12.56 -2.12
C GLY A 78 -14.00 14.00 -2.15
N GLU A 79 -13.43 14.48 -1.04
CA GLU A 79 -12.90 15.84 -0.87
C GLU A 79 -11.44 15.94 -1.34
N LEU A 80 -10.71 14.83 -1.39
CA LEU A 80 -9.33 14.76 -1.87
C LEU A 80 -9.22 13.98 -3.19
N ASP A 81 -8.35 14.48 -4.09
CA ASP A 81 -7.98 13.81 -5.34
C ASP A 81 -6.67 13.05 -5.19
N ALA A 82 -6.73 11.72 -5.23
CA ALA A 82 -5.54 10.88 -5.01
C ALA A 82 -4.48 11.03 -6.11
N ARG A 83 -4.81 11.66 -7.25
CA ARG A 83 -3.83 11.98 -8.31
C ARG A 83 -2.80 13.02 -7.86
N HIS A 84 -3.11 13.79 -6.82
CA HIS A 84 -2.22 14.80 -6.25
C HIS A 84 -1.41 14.29 -5.04
N CYS A 85 -1.67 13.07 -4.56
CA CYS A 85 -0.84 12.41 -3.56
C CYS A 85 0.51 11.98 -4.15
N PRO A 86 1.55 11.78 -3.31
CA PRO A 86 2.80 11.16 -3.74
C PRO A 86 2.52 9.83 -4.47
N ARG A 87 2.97 9.72 -5.72
CA ARG A 87 2.72 8.52 -6.53
C ARG A 87 3.64 7.37 -6.09
N PRO A 88 3.07 6.25 -5.57
CA PRO A 88 3.86 5.07 -5.24
C PRO A 88 4.34 4.36 -6.52
N THR A 89 5.56 3.82 -6.46
CA THR A 89 6.10 2.87 -7.43
C THR A 89 6.77 1.72 -6.67
N PRO A 90 6.90 0.51 -7.25
CA PRO A 90 7.57 -0.60 -6.58
C PRO A 90 8.95 -0.22 -6.02
N SER A 91 9.75 0.55 -6.78
CA SER A 91 11.07 1.01 -6.36
C SER A 91 11.06 1.95 -5.15
N LYS A 92 10.03 2.79 -5.01
CA LYS A 92 9.92 3.77 -3.91
C LYS A 92 9.32 3.16 -2.64
N VAL A 93 8.42 2.20 -2.80
CA VAL A 93 7.69 1.59 -1.68
C VAL A 93 8.44 0.39 -1.11
N PHE A 94 9.20 -0.32 -1.95
CA PHE A 94 9.88 -1.57 -1.60
C PHE A 94 11.39 -1.50 -1.86
N GLU A 95 11.99 -0.34 -1.63
CA GLU A 95 13.44 -0.17 -1.74
C GLU A 95 14.19 -1.22 -0.89
N ASP A 96 13.63 -1.56 0.28
CA ASP A 96 14.09 -2.61 1.17
C ASP A 96 14.15 -4.02 0.54
N ARG A 97 13.24 -4.36 -0.39
CA ARG A 97 13.21 -5.70 -1.00
C ARG A 97 14.29 -5.94 -2.03
N TYR A 98 14.80 -4.89 -2.65
CA TYR A 98 15.82 -4.96 -3.69
C TYR A 98 17.16 -4.43 -3.22
N ALA A 99 17.26 -4.04 -1.95
CA ALA A 99 18.52 -3.64 -1.36
C ALA A 99 19.51 -4.80 -1.42
N THR A 100 20.66 -4.56 -2.03
CA THR A 100 21.78 -5.48 -2.00
C THR A 100 22.17 -5.71 -0.54
N PRO A 101 22.18 -6.96 -0.04
CA PRO A 101 22.54 -7.23 1.34
C PRO A 101 23.93 -6.67 1.68
N PRO A 102 24.14 -6.15 2.90
CA PRO A 102 25.48 -5.77 3.34
C PRO A 102 26.43 -6.98 3.21
N GLY A 103 27.53 -6.81 2.46
CA GLY A 103 28.50 -7.87 2.20
C GLY A 103 28.21 -8.76 0.98
N TRP A 104 27.19 -8.44 0.17
CA TRP A 104 26.98 -9.10 -1.11
C TRP A 104 28.12 -8.72 -2.09
N ILE A 105 28.82 -9.72 -2.60
CA ILE A 105 29.82 -9.53 -3.65
C ILE A 105 29.08 -9.64 -4.99
N GLU A 106 29.00 -8.55 -5.75
CA GLU A 106 28.49 -8.60 -7.12
C GLU A 106 29.37 -9.55 -7.93
N SER A 107 28.84 -10.75 -8.19
CA SER A 107 29.51 -11.65 -9.12
C SER A 107 29.39 -11.04 -10.51
N GLY A 108 30.52 -10.65 -11.11
CA GLY A 108 30.61 -10.04 -12.44
C GLY A 108 30.23 -10.98 -13.59
N VAL A 109 29.27 -11.88 -13.37
CA VAL A 109 28.77 -12.81 -14.38
C VAL A 109 27.84 -12.04 -15.30
N THR A 110 28.38 -11.66 -16.47
CA THR A 110 27.56 -11.14 -17.55
C THR A 110 26.77 -12.30 -18.16
N PHE A 111 25.47 -12.40 -17.82
CA PHE A 111 24.58 -13.32 -18.49
C PHE A 111 24.31 -12.81 -19.91
N ARG A 112 25.02 -13.36 -20.90
CA ARG A 112 24.65 -13.19 -22.30
C ARG A 112 23.43 -14.06 -22.59
N VAL A 113 22.25 -13.45 -22.61
CA VAL A 113 21.07 -14.05 -23.21
C VAL A 113 21.30 -14.09 -24.72
N ARG A 114 21.55 -15.29 -25.27
CA ARG A 114 21.43 -15.52 -26.71
C ARG A 114 19.95 -15.73 -27.01
N LEU A 115 19.36 -14.78 -27.72
CA LEU A 115 18.07 -14.92 -28.38
C LEU A 115 18.19 -15.82 -29.61
#